data_AF-A0A382D5K7-F1
#
_entry.id   AF-A0A382D5K7-F1
#
_cell.length_a   1.000
_cell.length_b   1.000
_cell.length_c   1.000
_cell.angle_alpha   90.00
_cell.angle_beta   90.00
_cell.angle_gamma   90.00
#
_symmetry.space_group_name_H-M   'P 1'
#
loop_
_entity.id
_entity.type
_entity.pdbx_description
1 polymer ?
#
loop_
_entity_poly.entity_id
_entity_poly.type
_entity_poly.pdbx_seq_one_letter_code
_entity_poly.pdbx_strand_id
1 'polypeptide(L)' 'MGGNEFQLTKPGRLLTKKEVAELLRVSTRTVENMTNRGDLPKICLGIRTVRYPADGIRRFLDQHTVNPI' A
#
# COMPACT_ATOMS: atom_id res chain seq x y z
N MET A 1 -15.80 -6.34 -27.28
CA MET A 1 -14.87 -6.56 -26.15
C MET A 1 -14.77 -5.27 -25.38
N GLY A 2 -15.57 -5.11 -24.31
CA GLY A 2 -15.60 -3.89 -23.52
C GLY A 2 -14.32 -3.77 -22.68
N GLY A 3 -13.52 -2.76 -22.97
CA GLY A 3 -12.32 -2.42 -22.22
C GLY A 3 -12.68 -2.07 -20.78
N ASN A 4 -11.98 -2.70 -19.84
CA ASN A 4 -12.07 -2.40 -18.42
C ASN A 4 -11.34 -1.07 -18.16
N GLU A 5 -11.98 0.04 -18.51
CA GLU A 5 -11.47 1.39 -18.36
C GLU A 5 -11.40 1.76 -16.86
N PHE A 6 -10.15 1.78 -16.35
CA PHE A 6 -9.66 2.63 -15.27
C PHE A 6 -10.54 2.81 -14.01
N GLN A 7 -10.56 1.81 -13.13
CA GLN A 7 -10.95 1.99 -11.72
C GLN A 7 -9.81 2.63 -10.89
N LEU A 8 -9.14 3.68 -11.39
CA LEU A 8 -8.00 4.33 -10.71
C LEU A 8 -8.40 5.31 -9.59
N THR A 9 -9.68 5.46 -9.25
CA THR A 9 -10.13 6.43 -8.24
C THR A 9 -11.20 5.89 -7.30
N LYS A 10 -11.10 4.62 -6.86
CA LYS A 10 -11.89 4.17 -5.71
C LYS A 10 -11.14 4.50 -4.41
N PRO A 11 -11.58 5.48 -3.58
CA PRO A 11 -10.97 5.78 -2.28
C PRO A 11 -11.27 4.71 -1.21
N GLY A 12 -11.14 3.43 -1.57
CA GLY A 12 -11.50 2.30 -0.70
C GLY A 12 -10.73 1.01 -0.98
N ARG A 13 -9.68 1.05 -1.83
CA ARG A 13 -8.87 -0.16 -2.08
C ARG A 13 -7.92 -0.40 -0.91
N LEU A 14 -8.28 -1.38 -0.11
CA LEU A 14 -7.55 -1.85 1.06
C LEU A 14 -6.66 -3.03 0.69
N LEU A 15 -5.37 -2.76 0.55
CA LEU A 15 -4.34 -3.73 0.21
C LEU A 15 -3.99 -4.60 1.40
N THR A 16 -3.63 -5.84 1.13
CA THR A 16 -3.04 -6.75 2.11
C THR A 16 -1.53 -6.53 2.25
N LYS A 17 -0.91 -7.03 3.33
CA LYS A 17 0.55 -6.99 3.51
C LYS A 17 1.32 -7.50 2.29
N LYS A 18 0.81 -8.56 1.65
CA LYS A 18 1.44 -9.17 0.47
C LYS A 18 1.38 -8.24 -0.73
N GLU A 19 0.22 -7.65 -1.02
CA GLU A 19 0.10 -6.69 -2.12
C GLU A 19 0.94 -5.44 -1.90
N VAL A 20 1.03 -4.96 -0.65
CA VAL A 20 1.91 -3.85 -0.29
C VAL A 20 3.37 -4.20 -0.53
N ALA A 21 3.79 -5.41 -0.13
CA ALA A 21 5.13 -5.92 -0.37
C ALA A 21 5.46 -5.98 -1.88
N GLU A 22 4.51 -6.46 -2.69
CA GLU A 22 4.65 -6.51 -4.15
C GLU A 22 4.72 -5.12 -4.79
N LEU A 23 3.91 -4.16 -4.32
CA LEU A 23 3.90 -2.77 -4.81
C LEU A 23 5.19 -2.01 -4.48
N LEU A 24 5.68 -2.16 -3.25
CA LEU A 24 6.93 -1.55 -2.80
C LEU A 24 8.16 -2.33 -3.28
N ARG A 25 7.98 -3.51 -3.89
CA ARG A 25 9.05 -4.49 -4.21
C ARG A 25 9.96 -4.79 -3.02
N VAL A 26 9.36 -4.93 -1.83
CA VAL A 26 10.07 -5.29 -0.61
C VAL A 26 9.52 -6.59 -0.04
N SER A 27 10.22 -7.19 0.91
CA SER A 27 9.69 -8.35 1.63
C SER A 27 8.56 -7.94 2.58
N THR A 28 7.64 -8.87 2.86
CA THR A 28 6.58 -8.68 3.89
C THR A 28 7.16 -8.30 5.26
N ARG A 29 8.33 -8.84 5.60
CA ARG A 29 9.12 -8.48 6.78
C ARG A 29 9.45 -6.98 6.83
N THR A 30 9.85 -6.40 5.70
CA THR A 30 10.14 -4.97 5.58
C THR A 30 8.86 -4.14 5.72
N VAL A 31 7.77 -4.58 5.10
CA VAL A 31 6.45 -3.95 5.28
C VAL A 31 6.04 -3.92 6.76
N GLU A 32 6.20 -5.04 7.48
CA GLU A 32 5.91 -5.09 8.91
C GLU A 32 6.81 -4.16 9.73
N ASN A 33 8.11 -4.11 9.43
CA ASN A 33 9.04 -3.21 10.10
C ASN A 33 8.67 -1.74 9.86
N MET A 34 8.37 -1.35 8.61
CA MET A 34 7.90 0.00 8.27
C MET A 34 6.55 0.32 8.91
N THR A 35 5.65 -0.66 9.00
CA THR A 35 4.36 -0.52 9.71
C THR A 35 4.55 -0.31 11.20
N ASN A 36 5.54 -0.99 11.80
CA ASN A 36 5.86 -0.88 13.23
C ASN A 36 6.55 0.45 13.55
N ARG A 37 7.38 0.95 12.63
CA ARG A 37 7.99 2.28 12.71
C ARG A 37 6.99 3.42 12.54
N GLY A 38 5.84 3.15 11.91
CA GLY A 38 4.80 4.15 11.66
C GLY A 38 4.93 4.83 10.29
N ASP A 39 5.85 4.38 9.44
CA ASP A 39 6.07 4.90 8.08
C ASP A 39 4.89 4.57 7.15
N LEU A 40 4.27 3.39 7.31
CA LEU A 40 3.17 2.96 6.43
C LEU A 40 1.80 3.18 7.07
N PRO A 41 0.86 3.83 6.35
CA PRO A 41 -0.51 3.99 6.83
C PRO A 41 -1.19 2.62 6.91
N LYS A 42 -1.72 2.30 8.10
CA LYS A 42 -2.40 1.03 8.37
C LYS A 42 -3.81 1.28 8.88
N ILE A 43 -4.73 0.42 8.47
CA ILE A 43 -6.11 0.39 8.93
C ILE A 43 -6.35 -1.00 9.50
N CYS A 44 -6.74 -1.07 10.76
CA CYS A 44 -7.14 -2.33 11.38
C CYS A 44 -8.63 -2.56 11.12
N LEU A 45 -8.97 -3.54 10.28
CA LEU A 45 -10.32 -4.10 10.22
C LEU A 45 -10.47 -5.11 11.37
N GLY A 46 -10.89 -4.61 12.53
CA GLY A 46 -11.08 -5.42 13.74
C GLY A 46 -9.78 -5.77 14.45
N ILE A 47 -9.80 -6.88 15.21
CA ILE A 47 -8.78 -7.18 16.24
C ILE A 47 -7.46 -7.69 15.62
N ARG A 48 -7.50 -8.34 14.45
CA ARG A 48 -6.32 -9.01 13.85
C ARG A 48 -6.05 -8.72 12.38
N THR A 49 -6.97 -8.09 11.66
CA THR A 49 -6.81 -7.87 10.22
C THR A 49 -6.30 -6.47 9.95
N VAL A 50 -5.04 -6.36 9.52
CA VAL A 50 -4.44 -5.10 9.09
C VAL A 50 -4.52 -4.99 7.57
N ARG A 51 -4.99 -3.85 7.11
CA ARG A 51 -5.12 -3.47 5.70
C ARG A 51 -4.42 -2.14 5.49
N TYR A 52 -4.00 -1.89 4.26
CA TYR A 52 -3.27 -0.68 3.89
C TYR A 52 -4.05 0.07 2.82
N PRO A 53 -4.39 1.35 3.04
CA PRO A 53 -5.05 2.14 2.01
C PRO A 53 -4.08 2.35 0.85
N ALA A 54 -4.50 1.97 -0.36
CA ALA A 54 -3.67 2.12 -1.55
C ALA A 54 -3.22 3.57 -1.80
N ASP A 55 -4.08 4.55 -1.52
CA ASP A 55 -3.75 5.97 -1.62
C ASP A 55 -2.59 6.36 -0.71
N GLY A 56 -2.62 5.91 0.55
CA GLY A 56 -1.56 6.17 1.52
C GLY A 56 -0.23 5.53 1.14
N ILE A 57 -0.26 4.31 0.60
CA ILE A 57 0.95 3.64 0.08
C ILE A 57 1.50 4.36 -1.16
N ARG A 58 0.63 4.84 -2.05
CA ARG A 58 1.01 5.63 -3.23
C ARG A 58 1.68 6.94 -2.82
N ARG A 59 1.13 7.65 -1.83
CA ARG A 59 1.74 8.86 -1.26
C ARG A 59 3.09 8.58 -0.61
N PHE A 60 3.21 7.48 0.14
CA PHE A 60 4.49 7.08 0.71
C PHE A 60 5.53 6.79 -0.40
N LEU A 61 5.13 6.08 -1.45
CA LEU A 61 5.99 5.85 -2.62
C LEU A 61 6.41 7.15 -3.30
N ASP A 62 5.50 8.12 -3.44
CA ASP A 62 5.79 9.44 -4.00
C ASP A 62 6.81 10.22 -3.15
N GLN A 63 6.65 10.19 -1.82
CA GLN A 63 7.57 10.87 -0.90
C GLN A 63 8.95 10.20 -0.79
N HIS A 64 9.03 8.88 -0.97
CA HIS A 64 10.28 8.12 -0.84
C HIS A 64 10.94 7.75 -2.19
N THR A 65 10.26 7.96 -3.32
CA THR A 65 10.86 7.88 -4.66
C THR A 65 11.57 9.20 -4.97
N VAL A 66 12.65 9.46 -4.25
CA VAL A 66 13.66 10.44 -4.65
C VAL A 66 14.69 9.74 -5.55
N ASN A 67 14.26 9.22 -6.71
CA ASN A 67 15.19 8.94 -7.80
C ASN A 67 14.48 8.85 -9.17
N PRO A 68 14.23 9.98 -9.85
CA PRO A 68 14.14 9.97 -11.30
C PRO A 68 15.56 9.95 -11.87
N ILE A 69 16.11 8.77 -12.15
CA ILE A 69 17.06 8.44 -13.23
C ILE A 69 17.57 7.00 -13.09
#